data_AF-A0AAF0EFM7-F1
#
_entry.id   AF-A0AAF0EFM7-F1
#
_cell.length_a   1.000
_cell.length_b   1.000
_cell.length_c   1.000
_cell.angle_alpha   90.00
_cell.angle_beta   90.00
_cell.angle_gamma   90.00
#
_symmetry.space_group_name_H-M   'P 1'
#
loop_
_entity.id
_entity.type
_entity.pdbx_description
1 polymer ?
#
loop_
_entity_poly.entity_id
_entity_poly.type
_entity_poly.pdbx_seq_one_letter_code
_entity_poly.pdbx_strand_id
1 'polypeptide(L)'
;MLSQSSRFGAVLDMVTDRCTTACLLCFLTATYPSYALLFQGLITLDFSSHYIHMYTYVYPSSYNSTLVSGSSSHKKVDSKTSRILSLYYTNTRVLFVFCAANELFFVCLYLMDFYKRPLGLQIAPFLPDVVLHMVNAQKSSLLFRLVYVWLPNLTWPQLLGALTFPICAGKQIINGVQFWKAAKALCDMDIAERRACRISRK
;
A
#
# COMPACT_ATOMS: atom_id res chain seq x y z
N MET A 1 14.17 22.36 -19.20
CA MET A 1 13.16 21.52 -18.52
C MET A 1 11.81 21.85 -19.12
N LEU A 2 11.17 20.90 -19.82
CA LEU A 2 9.96 21.17 -20.58
C LEU A 2 8.79 21.47 -19.63
N SER A 3 8.28 22.71 -19.67
CA SER A 3 7.11 23.18 -18.93
C SER A 3 5.81 22.60 -19.52
N GLN A 4 5.72 21.26 -19.60
CA GLN A 4 4.62 20.52 -20.24
C GLN A 4 3.72 19.77 -19.25
N SER A 5 3.86 19.96 -17.94
CA SER A 5 2.91 19.39 -16.98
C SER A 5 1.61 20.18 -16.97
N SER A 6 0.55 19.63 -17.57
CA SER A 6 -0.79 20.21 -17.47
C SER A 6 -1.51 19.69 -16.21
N ARG A 7 -2.39 20.52 -15.64
CA ARG A 7 -3.25 20.09 -14.51
C ARG A 7 -4.13 18.91 -14.89
N PHE A 8 -4.57 18.86 -16.15
CA PHE A 8 -5.30 17.72 -16.71
C PHE A 8 -4.44 16.46 -16.74
N GLY A 9 -3.20 16.54 -17.23
CA GLY A 9 -2.28 15.38 -17.29
C GLY A 9 -1.96 14.83 -15.90
N ALA A 10 -1.76 15.69 -14.90
CA ALA A 10 -1.54 15.25 -13.52
C ALA A 10 -2.74 14.53 -12.91
N VAL A 11 -3.97 14.97 -13.21
CA VAL A 11 -5.20 14.28 -12.77
C VAL A 11 -5.40 12.98 -13.55
N LEU A 12 -5.11 12.97 -14.85
CA LEU A 12 -5.22 11.79 -15.69
C LEU A 12 -4.28 10.68 -15.22
N ASP A 13 -3.01 11.01 -14.94
CA ASP A 13 -2.00 10.10 -14.38
C ASP A 13 -2.49 9.49 -13.06
N MET A 14 -3.00 10.34 -12.16
CA MET A 14 -3.55 9.91 -10.88
C MET A 14 -4.75 8.96 -11.02
N VAL A 15 -5.66 9.20 -11.97
CA VAL A 15 -6.81 8.32 -12.21
C VAL A 15 -6.38 7.01 -12.88
N THR A 16 -5.46 7.08 -13.84
CA THR A 16 -4.95 5.90 -14.55
C THR A 16 -4.20 4.95 -13.62
N ASP A 17 -3.42 5.46 -12.66
CA ASP A 17 -2.76 4.64 -11.65
C ASP A 17 -3.79 3.84 -10.83
N ARG A 18 -4.87 4.49 -10.38
CA ARG A 18 -5.93 3.86 -9.57
C ARG A 18 -6.70 2.81 -10.35
N CYS A 19 -7.04 3.12 -11.61
CA CYS A 19 -7.73 2.19 -12.49
C CYS A 19 -6.87 0.95 -12.76
N THR A 20 -5.58 1.12 -13.00
CA THR A 20 -4.63 0.02 -13.21
C THR A 20 -4.59 -0.93 -12.01
N THR A 21 -4.41 -0.39 -10.80
CA THR A 21 -4.37 -1.20 -9.57
C THR A 21 -5.71 -1.91 -9.31
N ALA A 22 -6.84 -1.23 -9.54
CA ALA A 22 -8.17 -1.81 -9.36
C ALA A 22 -8.43 -2.97 -10.33
N CYS A 23 -8.10 -2.81 -11.62
CA CYS A 23 -8.23 -3.88 -12.61
C CYS A 23 -7.38 -5.11 -12.25
N LEU A 24 -6.15 -4.90 -11.77
CA LEU A 24 -5.27 -5.97 -11.33
C LEU A 24 -5.82 -6.70 -10.10
N LEU A 25 -6.35 -5.96 -9.11
CA LEU A 25 -6.98 -6.54 -7.92
C LEU A 25 -8.27 -7.31 -8.25
N CYS A 26 -9.05 -6.85 -9.22
CA CYS A 26 -10.22 -7.58 -9.73
C CYS A 26 -9.82 -8.94 -10.32
N PHE A 27 -8.73 -8.99 -11.09
CA PHE A 27 -8.19 -10.25 -11.59
C PHE A 27 -7.75 -11.17 -10.43
N LEU A 28 -6.98 -10.64 -9.47
CA LEU A 28 -6.52 -11.41 -8.30
C LEU A 28 -7.67 -11.94 -7.45
N THR A 29 -8.78 -11.20 -7.36
CA THR A 29 -10.01 -11.63 -6.69
C THR A 29 -10.60 -12.88 -7.34
N ALA A 30 -10.58 -12.96 -8.68
CA ALA A 30 -11.07 -14.13 -9.42
C ALA A 30 -10.11 -15.33 -9.31
N THR A 31 -8.80 -15.08 -9.32
CA THR A 31 -7.77 -16.13 -9.24
C THR A 31 -7.63 -16.72 -7.82
N TYR A 32 -7.79 -15.89 -6.78
CA TYR A 32 -7.62 -16.29 -5.38
C TYR A 32 -8.91 -16.10 -4.57
N PRO A 33 -9.95 -16.92 -4.80
CA PRO A 33 -11.27 -16.74 -4.18
C PRO A 33 -11.25 -16.80 -2.65
N SER A 34 -10.32 -17.55 -2.05
CA SER A 34 -10.13 -17.62 -0.59
C SER A 34 -9.75 -16.28 0.03
N TYR A 35 -9.14 -15.37 -0.74
CA TYR A 35 -8.75 -14.03 -0.30
C TYR A 35 -9.58 -12.92 -0.97
N ALA A 36 -10.68 -13.28 -1.66
CA ALA A 36 -11.50 -12.35 -2.42
C ALA A 36 -12.00 -11.16 -1.57
N LEU A 37 -12.43 -11.43 -0.33
CA LEU A 37 -12.88 -10.38 0.59
C LEU A 37 -11.77 -9.36 0.91
N LEU A 38 -10.52 -9.82 1.01
CA LEU A 38 -9.39 -8.91 1.25
C LEU A 38 -9.16 -8.03 0.03
N PHE A 39 -9.11 -8.59 -1.17
CA PHE A 39 -8.89 -7.80 -2.40
C PHE A 39 -10.04 -6.83 -2.68
N GLN A 40 -11.29 -7.24 -2.49
CA GLN A 40 -12.46 -6.36 -2.60
C GLN A 40 -12.44 -5.24 -1.54
N GLY A 41 -12.00 -5.55 -0.32
CA GLY A 41 -11.77 -4.58 0.74
C GLY A 41 -10.70 -3.56 0.36
N LEU A 42 -9.57 -4.01 -0.22
CA LEU A 42 -8.50 -3.13 -0.69
C LEU A 42 -8.95 -2.20 -1.81
N ILE A 43 -9.72 -2.70 -2.79
CA ILE A 43 -10.32 -1.87 -3.86
C ILE A 43 -11.22 -0.80 -3.25
N THR A 44 -12.12 -1.20 -2.34
CA THR A 44 -13.07 -0.28 -1.69
C THR A 44 -12.35 0.78 -0.85
N LEU A 45 -11.31 0.39 -0.13
CA LEU A 45 -10.50 1.28 0.69
C LEU A 45 -9.73 2.29 -0.17
N ASP A 46 -9.20 1.88 -1.31
CA ASP A 46 -8.45 2.76 -2.22
C ASP A 46 -9.37 3.82 -2.85
N PHE A 47 -10.53 3.41 -3.38
CA PHE A 47 -11.53 4.34 -3.91
C PHE A 47 -12.04 5.29 -2.81
N SER A 48 -12.46 4.78 -1.67
CA SER A 48 -13.04 5.60 -0.60
C SER A 48 -12.06 6.62 -0.02
N SER A 49 -10.79 6.25 0.16
CA SER A 49 -9.73 7.19 0.60
C SER A 49 -9.55 8.35 -0.37
N HIS A 50 -9.55 8.07 -1.68
CA HIS A 50 -9.42 9.08 -2.72
C HIS A 50 -10.64 10.01 -2.78
N TYR A 51 -11.84 9.44 -2.77
CA TYR A 51 -13.10 10.21 -2.85
C TYR A 51 -13.28 11.15 -1.66
N ILE A 52 -12.99 10.70 -0.43
CA ILE A 52 -13.10 11.57 0.74
C ILE A 52 -12.04 12.68 0.70
N HIS A 53 -10.80 12.37 0.31
CA HIS A 53 -9.77 13.39 0.16
C HIS A 53 -10.14 14.45 -0.89
N MET A 54 -10.74 14.05 -2.02
CA MET A 54 -11.27 14.98 -3.02
C MET A 54 -12.43 15.82 -2.47
N TYR A 55 -13.35 15.21 -1.71
CA TYR A 55 -14.49 15.92 -1.12
C TYR A 55 -14.04 16.97 -0.09
N THR A 56 -13.07 16.65 0.76
CA THR A 56 -12.49 17.61 1.72
C THR A 56 -11.74 18.77 1.05
N TYR A 57 -11.26 18.60 -0.19
CA TYR A 57 -10.67 19.68 -0.98
C TYR A 57 -11.75 20.62 -1.55
N VAL A 58 -12.86 20.06 -2.04
CA VAL A 58 -13.96 20.83 -2.63
C VAL A 58 -14.79 21.57 -1.56
N TYR A 59 -14.88 21.05 -0.35
CA TYR A 59 -15.47 21.73 0.81
C TYR A 59 -14.37 22.25 1.74
N PRO A 60 -13.85 23.49 1.52
CA PRO A 60 -12.82 24.06 2.36
C PRO A 60 -13.37 24.31 3.77
N SER A 61 -13.16 23.36 4.66
CA SER A 61 -13.39 23.56 6.09
C SER A 61 -12.16 24.22 6.72
N SER A 62 -12.36 25.29 7.48
CA SER A 62 -11.31 25.98 8.26
C SER A 62 -10.53 25.06 9.21
N TYR A 63 -10.98 23.82 9.42
CA TYR A 63 -10.36 22.84 10.33
C TYR A 63 -9.56 21.72 9.66
N ASN A 64 -9.59 21.56 8.32
CA ASN A 64 -8.87 20.47 7.64
C ASN A 64 -8.08 20.97 6.42
N SER A 65 -7.04 21.74 6.70
CA SER A 65 -6.01 22.04 5.71
C SER A 65 -4.91 20.97 5.80
N THR A 66 -4.36 20.57 4.65
CA THR A 66 -3.04 19.90 4.49
C THR A 66 -2.86 18.45 4.95
N LEU A 67 -3.39 17.47 4.21
CA LEU A 67 -2.79 16.12 4.25
C LEU A 67 -2.46 15.47 2.90
N VAL A 68 -2.97 15.94 1.76
CA VAL A 68 -2.68 15.26 0.47
C VAL A 68 -2.26 16.18 -0.70
N SER A 69 -2.41 17.50 -0.60
CA SER A 69 -1.75 18.40 -1.57
C SER A 69 -0.52 19.01 -0.93
N GLY A 70 0.66 18.60 -1.42
CA GLY A 70 1.94 19.26 -1.19
C GLY A 70 1.98 20.65 -1.83
N SER A 71 1.09 21.54 -1.39
CA SER A 71 1.10 22.95 -1.75
C SER A 71 0.97 23.76 -0.46
N SER A 72 2.15 24.14 0.02
CA SER A 72 2.48 25.31 0.83
C SER A 72 1.30 26.17 1.30
N SER A 73 0.93 26.01 2.57
CA SER A 73 0.54 27.14 3.39
C SER A 73 1.05 26.91 4.81
N HIS A 74 1.99 27.77 5.22
CA HIS A 74 2.67 27.74 6.50
C HIS A 74 1.67 27.81 7.68
N LYS A 75 1.28 26.67 8.24
CA LYS A 75 0.95 26.58 9.67
C LYS A 75 1.57 25.31 10.24
N LYS A 76 2.52 25.53 11.16
CA LYS A 76 3.32 24.54 11.90
C LYS A 76 2.51 23.28 12.21
N VAL A 77 2.87 22.17 11.58
CA VAL A 77 2.44 20.84 11.99
C VAL A 77 3.25 20.47 13.24
N ASP A 78 2.50 20.13 14.28
CA ASP A 78 2.95 19.82 15.63
C ASP A 78 4.02 18.69 15.67
N SER A 79 4.99 18.86 16.56
CA SER A 79 6.24 18.12 16.68
C SER A 79 6.08 16.73 17.33
N LYS A 80 5.00 16.01 17.01
CA LYS A 80 4.71 14.66 17.53
C LYS A 80 4.21 13.69 16.45
N THR A 81 4.69 13.83 15.22
CA THR A 81 4.42 12.87 14.16
C THR A 81 5.71 12.09 13.88
N SER A 82 5.64 10.74 13.89
CA SER A 82 6.82 9.88 13.79
C SER A 82 7.64 10.20 12.52
N ARG A 83 8.98 10.15 12.64
CA ARG A 83 9.92 10.42 11.53
C ARG A 83 9.59 9.67 10.24
N ILE A 84 8.98 8.49 10.35
CA ILE A 84 8.60 7.65 9.19
C ILE A 84 7.46 8.29 8.38
N LEU A 85 6.48 8.89 9.05
CA LEU A 85 5.34 9.53 8.39
C LEU A 85 5.74 10.89 7.82
N SER A 86 6.61 11.63 8.53
CA SER A 86 7.21 12.86 8.00
C SER A 86 8.06 12.57 6.76
N LEU A 87 8.89 11.51 6.76
CA LEU A 87 9.69 11.14 5.59
C LEU A 87 8.83 10.71 4.39
N TYR A 88 7.72 9.99 4.64
CA TYR A 88 6.74 9.60 3.63
C TYR A 88 6.08 10.79 2.93
N TYR A 89 5.70 11.83 3.68
CA TYR A 89 5.07 13.04 3.12
C TYR A 89 6.07 14.10 2.61
N THR A 90 7.33 14.05 3.04
CA THR A 90 8.35 15.07 2.68
C THR A 90 9.16 14.68 1.44
N ASN A 91 9.29 13.39 1.13
CA ASN A 91 10.14 12.93 0.03
C ASN A 91 9.35 12.17 -1.04
N THR A 92 9.16 12.81 -2.20
CA THR A 92 8.48 12.22 -3.37
C THR A 92 9.12 10.94 -3.87
N ARG A 93 10.43 10.74 -3.67
CA ARG A 93 11.11 9.48 -4.03
C ARG A 93 10.67 8.32 -3.14
N VAL A 94 10.44 8.59 -1.84
CA VAL A 94 9.95 7.56 -0.91
C VAL A 94 8.51 7.20 -1.25
N LEU A 95 7.66 8.19 -1.54
CA LEU A 95 6.28 7.96 -1.99
C LEU A 95 6.24 7.11 -3.27
N PHE A 96 7.08 7.44 -4.25
CA PHE A 96 7.19 6.68 -5.49
C PHE A 96 7.65 5.23 -5.24
N VAL A 97 8.69 5.02 -4.42
CA VAL A 97 9.17 3.67 -4.09
C VAL A 97 8.10 2.85 -3.37
N PHE A 98 7.35 3.43 -2.44
CA PHE A 98 6.23 2.75 -1.78
C PHE A 98 5.11 2.43 -2.76
N CYS A 99 4.82 3.31 -3.71
CA CYS A 99 3.82 3.06 -4.75
C CYS A 99 4.27 1.94 -5.69
N ALA A 100 5.49 2.05 -6.22
CA ALA A 100 6.08 1.06 -7.11
C ALA A 100 6.22 -0.31 -6.45
N ALA A 101 6.62 -0.38 -5.18
CA ALA A 101 6.71 -1.64 -4.44
C ALA A 101 5.33 -2.27 -4.21
N ASN A 102 4.28 -1.46 -4.00
CA ASN A 102 2.91 -1.93 -3.89
C ASN A 102 2.38 -2.51 -5.21
N GLU A 103 2.57 -1.80 -6.33
CA GLU A 103 2.21 -2.32 -7.65
C GLU A 103 3.00 -3.59 -7.97
N LEU A 104 4.31 -3.59 -7.68
CA LEU A 104 5.17 -4.74 -7.90
C LEU A 104 4.72 -5.96 -7.09
N PHE A 105 4.22 -5.77 -5.86
CA PHE A 105 3.66 -6.85 -5.06
C PHE A 105 2.44 -7.50 -5.74
N PHE A 106 1.49 -6.71 -6.21
CA PHE A 106 0.30 -7.24 -6.91
C PHE A 106 0.66 -7.89 -8.25
N VAL A 107 1.64 -7.34 -8.96
CA VAL A 107 2.20 -7.99 -10.16
C VAL A 107 2.90 -9.30 -9.81
N CYS A 108 3.60 -9.39 -8.68
CA CYS A 108 4.19 -10.64 -8.21
C CYS A 108 3.11 -11.68 -7.90
N LEU A 109 2.00 -11.30 -7.24
CA LEU A 109 0.86 -12.20 -7.04
C LEU A 109 0.26 -12.68 -8.36
N TYR A 110 0.13 -11.79 -9.35
CA TYR A 110 -0.30 -12.17 -10.69
C TYR A 110 0.65 -13.18 -11.33
N LEU A 111 1.96 -12.90 -11.29
CA LEU A 111 2.99 -13.78 -11.83
C LEU A 111 3.07 -15.13 -11.09
N MET A 112 2.69 -15.20 -9.82
CA MET A 112 2.68 -16.46 -9.07
C MET A 112 1.63 -17.46 -9.60
N ASP A 113 0.55 -16.98 -10.21
CA ASP A 113 -0.45 -17.86 -10.84
C ASP A 113 0.07 -18.45 -12.17
N PHE A 114 0.71 -17.62 -13.00
CA PHE A 114 1.20 -18.01 -14.32
C PHE A 114 2.59 -18.67 -14.31
N TYR A 115 3.47 -18.26 -13.40
CA TYR A 115 4.88 -18.68 -13.35
C TYR A 115 5.11 -19.71 -12.24
N LYS A 116 5.02 -20.98 -12.61
CA LYS A 116 5.24 -22.12 -11.71
C LYS A 116 6.65 -22.73 -11.80
N ARG A 117 7.56 -22.10 -12.56
CA ARG A 117 8.91 -22.65 -12.73
C ARG A 117 9.73 -22.40 -11.47
N PRO A 118 10.22 -23.47 -10.80
CA PRO A 118 11.04 -23.32 -9.61
C PRO A 118 12.40 -22.72 -9.99
N LEU A 119 12.94 -21.91 -9.08
CA LEU A 119 14.29 -21.32 -9.18
C LEU A 119 15.38 -22.38 -9.30
N GLY A 120 15.16 -23.59 -8.77
CA GLY A 120 16.15 -24.67 -8.76
C GLY A 120 17.39 -24.35 -7.89
N LEU A 121 17.28 -23.38 -6.98
CA LEU A 121 18.39 -22.93 -6.16
C LEU A 121 18.71 -23.96 -5.08
N GLN A 122 19.74 -24.77 -5.32
CA GLN A 122 20.27 -25.72 -4.33
C GLN A 122 21.27 -24.98 -3.45
N ILE A 123 20.80 -24.47 -2.31
CA ILE A 123 21.65 -23.83 -1.28
C ILE A 123 22.39 -24.83 -0.38
N ALA A 124 21.98 -26.11 -0.38
CA ALA A 124 22.63 -27.18 0.38
C ALA A 124 24.17 -27.22 0.25
N PRO A 125 24.77 -27.11 -0.96
CA PRO A 125 26.23 -27.09 -1.13
C PRO A 125 26.93 -25.79 -0.69
N PHE A 126 26.20 -24.71 -0.41
CA PHE A 126 26.78 -23.42 -0.01
C PHE A 126 26.69 -23.18 1.51
N LEU A 127 26.07 -24.08 2.26
CA LEU A 127 25.94 -23.99 3.72
C LEU A 127 27.21 -24.51 4.41
N PRO A 128 27.69 -23.88 5.51
CA PRO A 128 28.80 -24.40 6.29
C PRO A 128 28.49 -25.81 6.82
N ASP A 129 29.50 -26.68 6.88
CA ASP A 129 29.32 -28.10 7.26
C ASP A 129 28.60 -28.27 8.61
N VAL A 130 28.89 -27.39 9.57
CA VAL A 130 28.24 -27.37 10.90
C VAL A 130 26.72 -27.17 10.78
N VAL A 131 26.29 -26.26 9.89
CA VAL A 131 24.86 -25.99 9.65
C VAL A 131 24.24 -27.15 8.86
N LEU A 132 24.96 -27.70 7.87
CA LEU A 132 24.50 -28.84 7.09
C LEU A 132 24.28 -30.08 7.97
N HIS A 133 25.18 -30.34 8.93
CA HIS A 133 25.02 -31.41 9.92
C HIS A 133 23.83 -31.15 10.85
N MET A 134 23.61 -29.91 11.32
CA MET A 134 22.43 -29.56 12.13
C MET A 134 21.11 -29.72 11.36
N VAL A 135 21.07 -29.33 10.08
CA VAL A 135 19.89 -29.48 9.21
C VAL A 135 19.60 -30.95 8.93
N ASN A 136 20.63 -31.78 8.72
CA ASN A 136 20.48 -33.21 8.46
C ASN A 136 20.34 -34.08 9.72
N ALA A 137 20.64 -33.55 10.90
CA ALA A 137 20.48 -34.24 12.17
C ALA A 137 19.01 -34.57 12.49
N GLN A 138 18.08 -33.70 12.07
CA GLN A 138 16.65 -33.91 12.28
C GLN A 138 15.85 -33.69 10.98
N LYS A 139 15.58 -34.78 10.27
CA LYS A 139 14.82 -34.78 8.99
C LYS A 139 13.36 -34.30 9.13
N SER A 140 12.80 -34.35 10.33
CA SER A 140 11.45 -33.82 10.62
C SER A 140 11.44 -32.33 10.97
N SER A 141 12.61 -31.69 11.09
CA SER A 141 12.71 -30.27 11.45
C SER A 141 12.17 -29.36 10.34
N LEU A 142 11.65 -28.20 10.75
CA LEU A 142 11.27 -27.13 9.83
C LEU A 142 12.46 -26.69 8.97
N LEU A 143 13.67 -26.69 9.51
CA LEU A 143 14.89 -26.32 8.79
C LEU A 143 15.19 -27.29 7.64
N PHE A 144 15.04 -28.61 7.85
CA PHE A 144 15.19 -29.60 6.78
C PHE A 144 14.19 -29.37 5.65
N ARG A 145 12.92 -29.13 6.00
CA ARG A 145 11.88 -28.80 5.01
C ARG A 145 12.17 -27.48 4.30
N LEU A 146 12.65 -26.46 5.01
CA LEU A 146 12.98 -25.16 4.41
C LEU A 146 14.10 -25.30 3.36
N VAL A 147 15.20 -25.97 3.71
CA VAL A 147 16.39 -26.09 2.86
C VAL A 147 16.17 -27.03 1.67
N TYR A 148 15.51 -28.18 1.86
CA TYR A 148 15.40 -29.23 0.84
C TYR A 148 14.06 -29.26 0.09
N VAL A 149 12.99 -28.68 0.63
CA VAL A 149 11.65 -28.74 0.03
C VAL A 149 11.15 -27.35 -0.37
N TRP A 150 11.27 -26.34 0.48
CA TRP A 150 10.72 -25.01 0.18
C TRP A 150 11.65 -24.17 -0.69
N LEU A 151 12.94 -24.06 -0.37
CA LEU A 151 13.86 -23.22 -1.14
C LEU A 151 14.06 -23.66 -2.61
N PRO A 152 14.21 -24.96 -2.91
CA PRO A 152 14.37 -25.40 -4.30
C PRO A 152 13.11 -25.19 -5.14
N ASN A 153 11.93 -25.24 -4.51
CA ASN A 153 10.64 -25.04 -5.15
C ASN A 153 10.16 -23.57 -5.16
N LEU A 154 10.94 -22.66 -4.56
CA LEU A 154 10.60 -21.23 -4.52
C LEU A 154 10.62 -20.68 -5.95
N THR A 155 9.71 -19.76 -6.27
CA THR A 155 9.71 -19.03 -7.54
C THR A 155 10.25 -17.61 -7.35
N TRP A 156 10.90 -17.02 -8.36
CA TRP A 156 11.38 -15.63 -8.27
C TRP A 156 10.25 -14.64 -7.90
N PRO A 157 9.01 -14.78 -8.42
CA PRO A 157 7.86 -13.98 -7.98
C PRO A 157 7.53 -14.10 -6.49
N GLN A 158 7.69 -15.29 -5.89
CA GLN A 158 7.48 -15.48 -4.45
C GLN A 158 8.52 -14.72 -3.61
N LEU A 159 9.79 -14.76 -4.04
CA LEU A 159 10.88 -14.04 -3.37
C LEU A 159 10.66 -12.52 -3.41
N LEU A 160 10.36 -11.98 -4.60
CA LEU A 160 10.08 -10.56 -4.78
C LEU A 160 8.78 -10.14 -4.09
N GLY A 161 7.75 -10.98 -4.13
CA GLY A 161 6.51 -10.79 -3.40
C GLY A 161 6.74 -10.72 -1.88
N ALA A 162 7.53 -11.63 -1.31
CA ALA A 162 7.86 -11.62 0.11
C ALA A 162 8.66 -10.38 0.53
N LEU A 163 9.57 -9.90 -0.33
CA LEU A 163 10.34 -8.68 -0.10
C LEU A 163 9.47 -7.42 -0.15
N THR A 164 8.51 -7.37 -1.08
CA THR A 164 7.63 -6.21 -1.29
C THR A 164 6.40 -6.21 -0.38
N PHE A 165 6.01 -7.37 0.16
CA PHE A 165 4.89 -7.53 1.09
C PHE A 165 4.90 -6.58 2.30
N PRO A 166 6.00 -6.43 3.09
CA PRO A 166 5.99 -5.52 4.24
C PRO A 166 5.75 -4.06 3.83
N ILE A 167 6.21 -3.65 2.65
CA ILE A 167 5.99 -2.31 2.12
C ILE A 167 4.54 -2.13 1.70
N CYS A 168 3.96 -3.13 1.00
CA CYS A 168 2.55 -3.16 0.65
C CYS A 168 1.66 -3.09 1.90
N ALA A 169 1.90 -3.96 2.89
CA ALA A 169 1.15 -3.98 4.15
C ALA A 169 1.24 -2.62 4.87
N GLY A 170 2.43 -2.02 4.94
CA GLY A 170 2.61 -0.67 5.47
C GLY A 170 1.78 0.38 4.73
N LYS A 171 1.75 0.35 3.39
CA LYS A 171 0.93 1.24 2.57
C LYS A 171 -0.56 1.05 2.84
N GLN A 172 -1.04 -0.19 2.94
CA GLN A 172 -2.45 -0.47 3.19
C GLN A 172 -2.90 -0.01 4.59
N ILE A 173 -2.03 -0.14 5.61
CA ILE A 173 -2.28 0.41 6.95
C ILE A 173 -2.38 1.94 6.89
N ILE A 174 -1.46 2.61 6.18
CA ILE A 174 -1.49 4.06 6.01
C ILE A 174 -2.78 4.51 5.33
N ASN A 175 -3.18 3.83 4.25
CA ASN A 175 -4.42 4.13 3.53
C ASN A 175 -5.65 3.97 4.48
N GLY A 176 -5.70 2.93 5.30
CA GLY A 176 -6.77 2.74 6.28
C GLY A 176 -6.82 3.85 7.36
N VAL A 177 -5.65 4.28 7.84
CA VAL A 177 -5.57 5.40 8.79
C VAL A 177 -5.98 6.73 8.13
N GLN A 178 -5.61 6.94 6.87
CA GLN A 178 -6.05 8.11 6.09
C GLN A 178 -7.57 8.13 5.96
N PHE A 179 -8.17 7.00 5.56
CA PHE A 179 -9.62 6.85 5.47
C PHE A 179 -10.32 7.17 6.79
N TRP A 180 -9.86 6.59 7.91
CA TRP A 180 -10.46 6.83 9.22
C TRP A 180 -10.41 8.31 9.63
N LYS A 181 -9.25 8.95 9.45
CA LYS A 181 -9.07 10.37 9.78
C LYS A 181 -9.98 11.24 8.92
N ALA A 182 -10.09 10.91 7.63
CA ALA A 182 -10.93 11.66 6.70
C ALA A 182 -12.42 11.47 6.99
N ALA A 183 -12.86 10.26 7.35
CA ALA A 183 -14.24 9.98 7.77
C ALA A 183 -14.62 10.75 9.06
N LYS A 184 -13.70 10.80 10.04
CA LYS A 184 -13.91 11.59 11.27
C LYS A 184 -14.07 13.08 10.96
N ALA A 185 -13.20 13.61 10.10
CA ALA A 185 -13.28 15.01 9.66
C ALA A 185 -14.62 15.36 9.03
N LEU A 186 -15.20 14.48 8.19
CA LEU A 186 -16.52 14.68 7.62
C LEU A 186 -17.63 14.73 8.69
N CYS A 187 -17.57 13.86 9.69
CA CYS A 187 -18.54 13.86 10.79
C CYS A 187 -18.46 15.17 11.60
N ASP A 188 -17.24 15.64 11.89
CA ASP A 188 -17.04 16.91 12.60
C ASP A 188 -17.60 18.10 11.79
N MET A 189 -17.49 18.06 10.46
CA MET A 189 -18.08 19.07 9.56
C MET A 189 -19.60 19.05 9.58
N ASP A 190 -20.24 17.88 9.45
CA ASP A 190 -21.70 17.75 9.52
C ASP A 190 -22.24 18.25 10.88
N ILE A 191 -21.53 17.98 11.98
CA ILE A 191 -21.89 18.50 13.30
C ILE A 191 -21.77 20.04 13.35
N ALA A 192 -20.70 20.61 12.79
CA ALA A 192 -20.48 22.05 12.79
C ALA A 192 -21.55 22.80 11.96
N GLU A 193 -21.89 22.28 10.79
CA GLU A 193 -22.94 22.84 9.93
C GLU A 193 -24.31 22.81 10.62
N ARG A 194 -24.64 21.69 11.27
CA ARG A 194 -25.88 21.58 12.08
C ARG A 194 -25.90 22.58 13.24
N ARG A 195 -24.76 22.87 13.86
CA ARG A 195 -24.68 23.88 14.94
C ARG A 195 -24.89 25.30 14.38
N ALA A 196 -24.30 25.63 13.24
CA ALA A 196 -24.50 26.93 12.59
C ALA A 196 -25.99 27.16 12.22
N CYS A 197 -26.65 26.17 11.61
CA CYS A 197 -28.07 26.21 11.29
C CYS A 197 -28.99 26.34 12.52
N ARG A 198 -28.56 25.87 13.70
CA ARG A 198 -29.31 26.06 14.96
C ARG A 198 -29.17 27.47 15.51
N ILE A 199 -28.00 28.10 15.35
CA ILE A 199 -27.75 29.48 15.77
C ILE A 199 -28.51 30.45 14.87
N SER A 200 -28.53 30.23 13.55
CA SER A 200 -29.24 31.11 12.61
C SER A 200 -30.77 31.05 12.71
N ARG A 201 -31.32 30.07 13.44
CA ARG A 201 -32.77 29.93 13.69
C ARG A 201 -33.23 30.54 15.02
N LYS A 202 -32.30 31.01 15.87
CA LYS A 202 -32.59 31.75 17.09
C LYS A 202 -32.41 33.24 16.85
#